data_AF-A0A0D7E2J1-F1
#
_entry.id   AF-A0A0D7E2J1-F1
#
_cell.length_a   1.000
_cell.length_b   1.000
_cell.length_c   1.000
_cell.angle_alpha   90.00
_cell.angle_beta   90.00
_cell.angle_gamma   90.00
#
_symmetry.space_group_name_H-M   'P 1'
#
loop_
_entity.id
_entity.type
_entity.pdbx_description
1 polymer ?
#
loop_
_entity_poly.entity_id
_entity_poly.type
_entity_poly.pdbx_seq_one_letter_code
_entity_poly.pdbx_strand_id
1 'polypeptide(L)' 'MAIFDEMREQLQELLDLVKQDEQYTAAVAYGAFKADEGSAQAHRKRVLRIVELKRNFGLK' A
#
# COMPACT_ATOMS: atom_id res chain seq x y z
N MET A 1 15.04 -15.19 11.67
CA MET A 1 14.80 -15.40 10.22
C MET A 1 16.00 -14.91 9.46
N ALA A 2 16.31 -15.50 8.30
CA ALA A 2 17.41 -14.97 7.47
C ALA A 2 16.96 -13.62 6.88
N ILE A 3 17.90 -12.68 6.73
CA ILE A 3 17.63 -11.33 6.17
C ILE A 3 16.87 -11.42 4.84
N PHE A 4 17.13 -12.45 4.02
CA PHE A 4 16.46 -12.68 2.75
C PHE A 4 14.96 -13.02 2.88
N ASP A 5 14.54 -13.66 3.96
CA ASP A 5 13.13 -13.98 4.20
C ASP A 5 12.36 -12.71 4.55
N GLU A 6 12.92 -11.88 5.44
CA GLU A 6 12.35 -10.58 5.81
C GLU A 6 12.24 -9.63 4.61
N MET A 7 13.28 -9.57 3.77
CA MET A 7 13.23 -8.81 2.52
C MET A 7 12.13 -9.30 1.58
N ARG A 8 11.94 -10.63 1.46
CA ARG A 8 10.90 -11.20 0.59
C ARG A 8 9.51 -10.85 1.11
N GLU A 9 9.29 -10.95 2.42
CA GLU A 9 8.02 -10.60 3.06
C GLU A 9 7.69 -9.10 2.86
N GLN A 10 8.67 -8.22 3.06
CA GLN A 10 8.51 -6.78 2.86
C GLN A 10 8.24 -6.40 1.39
N LEU A 11 8.89 -7.08 0.43
CA LEU A 11 8.61 -6.87 -0.99
C LEU A 11 7.21 -7.38 -1.38
N GLN A 12 6.80 -8.53 -0.85
CA GLN A 12 5.46 -9.05 -1.05
C GLN A 12 4.40 -8.11 -0.47
N GLU A 13 4.63 -7.61 0.75
CA GLU A 13 3.78 -6.60 1.38
C GLU A 13 3.66 -5.35 0.49
N LEU A 14 4.78 -4.84 -0.04
CA LEU A 14 4.76 -3.67 -0.92
C LEU A 14 3.90 -3.90 -2.17
N LEU A 15 4.02 -5.05 -2.84
CA LEU A 15 3.23 -5.37 -4.03
C LEU A 15 1.73 -5.41 -3.70
N ASP A 16 1.36 -6.05 -2.60
CA ASP A 16 -0.03 -6.18 -2.18
C ASP A 16 -0.63 -4.83 -1.82
N LEU A 17 0.12 -3.97 -1.11
CA LEU A 17 -0.33 -2.62 -0.75
C LEU A 17 -0.50 -1.74 -1.99
N VAL A 18 0.43 -1.76 -2.95
CA VAL A 18 0.31 -0.97 -4.19
C VAL A 18 -0.94 -1.39 -4.97
N LYS A 19 -1.18 -2.70 -5.12
CA LYS A 19 -2.36 -3.21 -5.80
C LYS A 19 -3.66 -2.77 -5.12
N GLN A 20 -3.72 -2.83 -3.79
CA GLN A 20 -4.87 -2.36 -3.04
C GLN A 20 -5.08 -0.85 -3.19
N ASP A 21 -3.99 -0.09 -3.29
CA ASP A 21 -4.04 1.36 -3.46
C ASP A 21 -4.59 1.77 -4.83
N GLU A 22 -4.14 1.10 -5.88
CA GLU A 22 -4.66 1.27 -7.24
C GLU A 22 -6.16 0.94 -7.31
N GLN A 23 -6.58 -0.19 -6.74
CA GLN A 23 -7.98 -0.61 -6.72
C GLN A 23 -8.87 0.38 -5.97
N TYR A 24 -8.42 0.84 -4.79
CA TYR A 24 -9.16 1.84 -4.01
C TYR A 24 -9.27 3.17 -4.78
N THR A 25 -8.16 3.66 -5.31
CA THR A 25 -8.11 4.93 -6.04
C THR A 25 -9.02 4.88 -7.27
N ALA A 26 -8.99 3.77 -8.01
CA ALA A 26 -9.90 3.54 -9.12
C ALA A 26 -11.37 3.52 -8.67
N ALA A 27 -11.70 2.76 -7.63
CA ALA A 27 -13.07 2.66 -7.13
C ALA A 27 -13.64 4.01 -6.64
N VAL A 28 -12.81 4.83 -5.99
CA VAL A 28 -13.17 6.19 -5.59
C VAL A 28 -13.35 7.09 -6.81
N ALA A 29 -12.39 7.08 -7.76
CA ALA A 29 -12.44 7.94 -8.95
C ALA A 29 -13.64 7.65 -9.85
N TYR A 30 -14.00 6.37 -10.01
CA TYR A 30 -15.19 5.96 -10.76
C TYR A 30 -16.50 6.16 -9.98
N GLY A 31 -16.44 6.58 -8.72
CA GLY A 31 -17.62 6.71 -7.86
C GLY A 31 -18.26 5.38 -7.46
N ALA A 32 -17.61 4.24 -7.75
CA ALA A 32 -18.05 2.91 -7.34
C ALA A 32 -17.92 2.70 -5.82
N PHE A 33 -17.07 3.49 -5.16
CA PHE A 33 -16.89 3.49 -3.72
C PHE A 33 -16.91 4.92 -3.17
N LYS A 34 -17.76 5.19 -2.18
CA LYS A 34 -17.74 6.45 -1.43
C LYS A 34 -16.83 6.30 -0.23
N ALA A 35 -15.71 7.02 -0.24
CA ALA A 35 -14.81 7.05 0.89
C ALA A 35 -15.48 7.71 2.11
N ASP A 36 -15.67 6.92 3.16
CA ASP A 36 -15.94 7.41 4.50
C ASP A 36 -14.63 7.72 5.25
N GLU A 37 -14.74 8.26 6.46
CA GLU A 37 -13.58 8.62 7.27
C GLU A 37 -12.66 7.41 7.56
N GLY A 38 -13.25 6.24 7.81
CA GLY A 38 -12.51 5.01 8.11
C GLY A 38 -11.70 4.52 6.92
N SER A 39 -12.31 4.45 5.75
CA SER A 39 -11.67 4.03 4.51
C SER A 39 -10.63 5.05 4.02
N ALA A 40 -10.88 6.36 4.18
CA ALA A 40 -9.90 7.39 3.91
C ALA A 40 -8.70 7.30 4.87
N GLN A 41 -8.93 7.01 6.16
CA GLN A 41 -7.84 6.79 7.11
C GLN A 41 -7.04 5.52 6.78
N ALA A 42 -7.72 4.43 6.40
CA ALA A 42 -7.07 3.19 5.97
C ALA A 42 -6.19 3.42 4.73
N HIS A 43 -6.69 4.15 3.72
CA HIS A 43 -5.90 4.54 2.55
C HIS A 43 -4.68 5.37 2.94
N ARG A 44 -4.81 6.37 3.83
CA ARG A 44 -3.67 7.16 4.31
C ARG A 44 -2.59 6.30 4.98
N LYS A 45 -2.98 5.34 5.82
CA LYS A 45 -2.05 4.40 6.47
C LYS A 45 -1.34 3.53 5.44
N ARG A 46 -2.07 3.03 4.43
CA ARG A 46 -1.50 2.24 3.33
C ARG A 46 -0.47 3.05 2.53
N VAL A 47 -0.79 4.27 2.14
CA VAL A 47 0.14 5.14 1.41
C VAL A 47 1.42 5.39 2.22
N LEU A 48 1.29 5.67 3.52
CA LEU A 48 2.44 5.81 4.43
C LEU A 48 3.33 4.56 4.44
N ARG A 49 2.73 3.36 4.54
CA ARG A 49 3.47 2.10 4.55
C ARG A 49 4.14 1.81 3.21
N ILE A 50 3.49 2.11 2.09
CA ILE A 50 4.09 2.02 0.75
C ILE A 50 5.34 2.90 0.65
N VAL A 51 5.25 4.16 1.12
CA VAL A 51 6.38 5.10 1.10
C VAL A 51 7.54 4.60 1.96
N GLU A 52 7.25 4.08 3.14
CA GLU A 52 8.26 3.48 4.03
C GLU A 52 8.97 2.30 3.36
N LEU A 53 8.22 1.33 2.83
CA LEU A 53 8.77 0.15 2.17
C LEU A 53 9.57 0.52 0.93
N LYS A 54 9.07 1.43 0.09
CA LYS A 54 9.82 1.94 -1.06
C LYS A 54 11.16 2.54 -0.64
N ARG A 55 11.17 3.35 0.43
CA ARG A 55 12.41 3.94 0.97
C ARG A 55 13.40 2.88 1.44
N ASN A 56 12.93 1.83 2.13
CA ASN A 56 13.78 0.75 2.61
C ASN A 56 14.49 0.01 1.47
N PHE A 57 13.86 -0.08 0.29
CA PHE A 57 14.43 -0.72 -0.90
C PHE A 57 15.06 0.25 -1.91
N GLY A 58 15.12 1.55 -1.62
CA GLY A 58 15.65 2.56 -2.55
C GLY A 58 14.82 2.76 -3.82
N LEU A 59 13.53 2.43 -3.77
CA LEU A 59 12.58 2.56 -4.88
C LEU A 59 11.99 3.99 -4.88
N LYS A 60 11.87 4.59 -6.08
CA LYS A 60 11.26 5.91 -6.29
C LYS A 60 9.73 5.86 -6.34
#